data_AF-A0A1C4G7C3-F1
#
_entry.id   AF-A0A1C4G7C3-F1
#
_cell.length_a   1.000
_cell.length_b   1.000
_cell.length_c   1.000
_cell.angle_alpha   90.00
_cell.angle_beta   90.00
_cell.angle_gamma   90.00
#
_symmetry.space_group_name_H-M   'P 1'
#
loop_
_entity.id
_entity.type
_entity.pdbx_description
1 polymer ?
#
loop_
_entity_poly.entity_id
_entity_poly.type
_entity_poly.pdbx_seq_one_letter_code
_entity_poly.pdbx_strand_id
1 'polypeptide(L)'
;MRIGIPTEIKNNENRVAMTPAGAVHLVQNGHEVFVQKGSGIGSGFTDEEYVQAGAKLVETAEEAWNQDMVMKVKEPVASEYGYFREGLILFTYLHLAPEPELTKALIDNKVVSIAYETVQLDNRSLPLLAPMSEVAGRMSAQIGAQFLEKNKGGKGILLAGVPGVKRGKVTIIGGGQAGTNAAKIAVGLGADVTIIDLSAERLRQLDDIFGNQVKTLMSNPYNIAEAVKESDLVIGAVLIPGAKAPKLVTEEMIQSMEPGSVVVDIAIDQGGIFETTDRITTHDNPTYEKHGVVHYAVANMPGAVPRTSTLALTNVTVPYAVQIANKGYKDACLGNIALLKGINTLDGYVTFEAVAEAHGLQYADAKELLEKAPALS
;
A
#
# COMPACT_ATOMS: atom_id res chain seq x y z
N MET A 1 16.23 -12.51 -18.91
CA MET A 1 15.93 -11.07 -18.78
C MET A 1 16.88 -10.46 -17.76
N ARG A 2 17.21 -9.18 -17.89
CA ARG A 2 17.96 -8.40 -16.88
C ARG A 2 16.98 -7.58 -16.04
N ILE A 3 17.08 -7.69 -14.71
CA ILE A 3 16.20 -7.05 -13.75
C ILE A 3 17.00 -6.08 -12.89
N GLY A 4 16.55 -4.83 -12.83
CA GLY A 4 17.17 -3.76 -12.06
C GLY A 4 16.42 -3.44 -10.77
N ILE A 5 17.15 -3.32 -9.66
CA ILE A 5 16.65 -2.97 -8.32
C ILE A 5 17.35 -1.69 -7.85
N PRO A 6 16.86 -0.49 -8.23
CA PRO A 6 17.40 0.76 -7.72
C PRO A 6 17.05 0.95 -6.24
N THR A 7 17.84 1.76 -5.54
CA THR A 7 17.54 2.21 -4.18
C THR A 7 16.31 3.12 -4.20
N GLU A 8 15.41 2.94 -3.22
CA GLU A 8 14.28 3.86 -3.06
C GLU A 8 14.73 5.23 -2.56
N ILE A 9 14.17 6.29 -3.15
CA ILE A 9 14.57 7.67 -2.85
C ILE A 9 13.43 8.54 -2.28
N LYS A 10 12.22 7.98 -2.11
CA LYS A 10 11.16 8.69 -1.38
C LYS A 10 11.54 8.81 0.10
N ASN A 11 11.15 9.92 0.70
CA ASN A 11 11.45 10.20 2.11
C ASN A 11 11.00 9.06 3.02
N ASN A 12 11.91 8.60 3.90
CA ASN A 12 11.68 7.50 4.84
C ASN A 12 11.20 6.18 4.19
N GLU A 13 11.54 5.95 2.93
CA GLU A 13 11.34 4.66 2.27
C GLU A 13 12.58 3.77 2.44
N ASN A 14 12.53 2.87 3.43
CA ASN A 14 13.63 1.96 3.75
C ASN A 14 13.43 0.55 3.19
N ARG A 15 12.31 0.30 2.49
CA ARG A 15 12.05 -0.98 1.82
C ARG A 15 12.87 -1.10 0.54
N VAL A 16 12.97 -2.32 0.03
CA VAL A 16 13.60 -2.64 -1.26
C VAL A 16 12.73 -3.64 -2.01
N ALA A 17 12.71 -3.57 -3.34
CA ALA A 17 11.80 -4.35 -4.18
C ALA A 17 12.23 -5.82 -4.38
N MET A 18 13.37 -6.21 -3.82
CA MET A 18 13.95 -7.54 -3.93
C MET A 18 14.63 -7.90 -2.62
N THR A 19 14.59 -9.17 -2.24
CA THR A 19 15.43 -9.71 -1.15
C THR A 19 16.50 -10.61 -1.74
N PRO A 20 17.57 -10.95 -1.00
CA PRO A 20 18.51 -11.98 -1.43
C PRO A 20 17.82 -13.29 -1.84
N ALA A 21 16.81 -13.74 -1.07
CA ALA A 21 16.02 -14.93 -1.43
C ALA A 21 15.23 -14.76 -2.74
N GLY A 22 14.65 -13.58 -2.99
CA GLY A 22 14.00 -13.26 -4.25
C GLY A 22 14.98 -13.23 -5.43
N ALA A 23 16.19 -12.71 -5.21
CA ALA A 23 17.25 -12.69 -6.21
C ALA A 23 17.69 -14.11 -6.60
N VAL A 24 17.87 -15.01 -5.62
CA VAL A 24 18.15 -16.44 -5.88
C VAL A 24 17.10 -17.03 -6.81
N HIS A 25 15.81 -16.75 -6.57
CA HIS A 25 14.72 -17.29 -7.39
C HIS A 25 14.83 -16.85 -8.87
N LEU A 26 15.07 -15.56 -9.13
CA LEU A 26 15.27 -15.05 -10.49
C LEU A 26 16.54 -15.61 -11.14
N VAL A 27 17.65 -15.67 -10.41
CA VAL A 27 18.93 -16.20 -10.90
C VAL A 27 18.82 -17.68 -11.27
N GLN A 28 18.13 -18.48 -10.45
CA GLN A 28 17.88 -19.90 -10.74
C GLN A 28 16.98 -20.12 -11.97
N ASN A 29 16.16 -19.14 -12.36
CA ASN A 29 15.40 -19.14 -13.61
C ASN A 29 16.23 -18.61 -14.81
N GLY A 30 17.54 -18.43 -14.65
CA GLY A 30 18.43 -17.99 -15.73
C GLY A 30 18.33 -16.50 -16.04
N HIS A 31 17.92 -15.69 -15.07
CA HIS A 31 17.89 -14.24 -15.20
C HIS A 31 19.04 -13.56 -14.47
N GLU A 32 19.30 -12.31 -14.81
CA GLU A 32 20.34 -11.50 -14.16
C GLU A 32 19.69 -10.42 -13.32
N VAL A 33 20.10 -10.30 -12.06
CA VAL A 33 19.57 -9.31 -11.11
C VAL A 33 20.67 -8.29 -10.82
N PHE A 34 20.40 -7.02 -11.09
CA PHE A 34 21.30 -5.89 -10.88
C PHE A 34 20.76 -5.05 -9.73
N VAL A 35 21.47 -5.02 -8.62
CA VAL A 35 21.04 -4.35 -7.39
C VAL A 35 21.92 -3.14 -7.16
N GLN A 36 21.32 -1.97 -6.98
CA GLN A 36 22.07 -0.79 -6.60
C GLN A 36 22.69 -1.02 -5.22
N LYS A 37 23.99 -0.77 -5.11
CA LYS A 37 24.77 -0.89 -3.88
C LYS A 37 24.10 -0.14 -2.72
N GLY A 38 23.96 -0.81 -1.59
CA GLY A 38 23.34 -0.29 -0.38
C GLY A 38 21.80 -0.28 -0.37
N SER A 39 21.12 -0.63 -1.47
CA SER A 39 19.66 -0.58 -1.58
C SER A 39 18.93 -1.42 -0.51
N GLY A 40 19.51 -2.53 -0.09
CA GLY A 40 18.92 -3.41 0.93
C GLY A 40 19.19 -3.04 2.38
N ILE A 41 20.12 -2.12 2.65
CA ILE A 41 20.62 -1.85 4.01
C ILE A 41 19.49 -1.40 4.94
N GLY A 42 18.58 -0.53 4.46
CA GLY A 42 17.42 -0.08 5.23
C GLY A 42 16.45 -1.20 5.63
N SER A 43 16.45 -2.30 4.88
CA SER A 43 15.69 -3.52 5.16
C SER A 43 16.52 -4.63 5.83
N GLY A 44 17.76 -4.32 6.24
CA GLY A 44 18.67 -5.26 6.88
C GLY A 44 19.24 -6.33 5.95
N PHE A 45 19.35 -6.05 4.65
CA PHE A 45 20.01 -6.93 3.68
C PHE A 45 21.31 -6.27 3.21
N THR A 46 22.44 -6.94 3.42
CA THR A 46 23.74 -6.40 3.00
C THR A 46 24.01 -6.67 1.52
N ASP A 47 24.94 -5.90 0.96
CA ASP A 47 25.41 -6.08 -0.42
C ASP A 47 26.01 -7.47 -0.63
N GLU A 48 26.73 -8.00 0.38
CA GLU A 48 27.30 -9.34 0.36
C GLU A 48 26.22 -10.43 0.28
N GLU A 49 25.09 -10.26 0.97
CA GLU A 49 23.97 -11.20 0.87
C GLU A 49 23.40 -11.25 -0.56
N TYR A 50 23.32 -10.11 -1.25
CA TYR A 50 22.92 -10.08 -2.66
C TYR A 50 23.93 -10.76 -3.59
N VAL A 51 25.23 -10.52 -3.38
CA VAL A 51 26.29 -11.19 -4.16
C VAL A 51 26.26 -12.70 -3.95
N GLN A 52 26.09 -13.16 -2.70
CA GLN A 52 25.95 -14.58 -2.37
C GLN A 52 24.69 -15.20 -3.00
N ALA A 53 23.63 -14.41 -3.16
CA ALA A 53 22.41 -14.80 -3.88
C ALA A 53 22.56 -14.84 -5.41
N GLY A 54 23.74 -14.46 -5.95
CA GLY A 54 24.01 -14.43 -7.39
C GLY A 54 23.59 -13.14 -8.10
N ALA A 55 23.19 -12.11 -7.35
CA ALA A 55 22.94 -10.79 -7.92
C ALA A 55 24.26 -10.06 -8.20
N LYS A 56 24.20 -9.12 -9.14
CA LYS A 56 25.28 -8.21 -9.52
C LYS A 56 25.04 -6.86 -8.87
N LEU A 57 26.03 -6.34 -8.17
CA LEU A 57 25.95 -4.98 -7.64
C LEU A 57 26.28 -3.98 -8.74
N VAL A 58 25.56 -2.86 -8.75
CA VAL A 58 25.84 -1.69 -9.57
C VAL A 58 26.04 -0.46 -8.68
N GLU A 59 26.88 0.48 -9.10
CA GLU A 59 27.28 1.60 -8.25
C GLU A 59 26.28 2.76 -8.33
N THR A 60 25.56 2.88 -9.45
CA THR A 60 24.65 4.00 -9.70
C THR A 60 23.20 3.57 -9.90
N ALA A 61 22.27 4.49 -9.62
CA ALA A 61 20.86 4.30 -9.94
C ALA A 61 20.65 4.13 -11.45
N GLU A 62 21.38 4.89 -12.27
CA GLU A 62 21.32 4.81 -13.74
C GLU A 62 21.59 3.38 -14.25
N GLU A 63 22.64 2.72 -13.73
CA GLU A 63 22.95 1.34 -14.08
C GLU A 63 21.84 0.36 -13.66
N ALA A 64 21.22 0.57 -12.50
CA ALA A 64 20.09 -0.24 -12.05
C ALA A 64 18.83 0.02 -12.90
N TRP A 65 18.61 1.25 -13.33
CA TRP A 65 17.49 1.59 -14.20
C TRP A 65 17.68 1.11 -15.65
N ASN A 66 18.92 0.95 -16.11
CA ASN A 66 19.28 0.52 -17.46
C ASN A 66 19.15 -1.01 -17.68
N GLN A 67 18.08 -1.62 -17.15
CA GLN A 67 17.77 -3.06 -17.27
C GLN A 67 16.38 -3.29 -17.89
N ASP A 68 16.15 -4.45 -18.49
CA ASP A 68 14.93 -4.75 -19.26
C ASP A 68 13.65 -4.57 -18.41
N MET A 69 13.71 -5.00 -17.16
CA MET A 69 12.66 -4.75 -16.15
C MET A 69 13.27 -4.06 -14.93
N VAL A 70 12.60 -3.03 -14.42
CA VAL A 70 12.93 -2.38 -13.14
C VAL A 70 11.85 -2.70 -12.14
N MET A 71 12.26 -3.22 -10.98
CA MET A 71 11.37 -3.43 -9.85
C MET A 71 11.65 -2.40 -8.77
N LYS A 72 10.59 -1.72 -8.34
CA LYS A 72 10.62 -0.73 -7.26
C LYS A 72 9.56 -1.04 -6.22
N VAL A 73 9.66 -0.41 -5.07
CA VAL A 73 8.60 -0.37 -4.06
C VAL A 73 7.64 0.75 -4.38
N LYS A 74 8.11 2.00 -4.48
CA LYS A 74 7.26 3.18 -4.67
C LYS A 74 7.32 3.70 -6.10
N GLU A 75 6.32 4.48 -6.43
CA GLU A 75 6.19 5.21 -7.68
C GLU A 75 7.41 6.11 -7.91
N PRO A 76 7.93 6.17 -9.15
CA PRO A 76 9.06 7.03 -9.45
C PRO A 76 8.75 8.49 -9.14
N VAL A 77 9.73 9.22 -8.62
CA VAL A 77 9.65 10.68 -8.43
C VAL A 77 10.23 11.43 -9.63
N ALA A 78 10.01 12.74 -9.71
CA ALA A 78 10.44 13.57 -10.84
C ALA A 78 11.91 13.40 -11.24
N SER A 79 12.82 13.22 -10.28
CA SER A 79 14.25 12.98 -10.55
C SER A 79 14.56 11.63 -11.19
N GLU A 80 13.61 10.68 -11.19
CA GLU A 80 13.75 9.37 -11.82
C GLU A 80 13.13 9.31 -13.23
N TYR A 81 12.36 10.32 -13.65
CA TYR A 81 11.68 10.30 -14.96
C TYR A 81 12.66 10.24 -16.13
N GLY A 82 13.88 10.79 -15.96
CA GLY A 82 14.94 10.73 -16.97
C GLY A 82 15.45 9.32 -17.28
N TYR A 83 15.10 8.31 -16.46
CA TYR A 83 15.45 6.92 -16.71
C TYR A 83 14.42 6.15 -17.55
N PHE A 84 13.25 6.75 -17.79
CA PHE A 84 12.20 6.12 -18.59
C PHE A 84 12.63 6.01 -20.07
N ARG A 85 12.22 4.92 -20.69
CA ARG A 85 12.49 4.64 -22.10
C ARG A 85 11.49 3.66 -22.67
N GLU A 86 11.33 3.69 -23.98
CA GLU A 86 10.44 2.80 -24.71
C GLU A 86 10.85 1.33 -24.47
N GLY A 87 9.85 0.50 -24.13
CA GLY A 87 10.05 -0.92 -23.86
C GLY A 87 10.57 -1.27 -22.46
N LEU A 88 10.85 -0.29 -21.59
CA LEU A 88 11.13 -0.56 -20.18
C LEU A 88 9.89 -1.15 -19.51
N ILE A 89 10.06 -2.28 -18.82
CA ILE A 89 9.04 -2.82 -17.92
C ILE A 89 9.26 -2.23 -16.53
N LEU A 90 8.32 -1.44 -16.04
CA LEU A 90 8.33 -0.93 -14.67
C LEU A 90 7.30 -1.69 -13.83
N PHE A 91 7.75 -2.42 -12.81
CA PHE A 91 6.88 -3.20 -11.93
C PHE A 91 6.99 -2.69 -10.48
N THR A 92 5.98 -1.94 -10.02
CA THR A 92 6.02 -1.21 -8.74
C THR A 92 4.63 -0.75 -8.27
N TYR A 93 4.50 -0.13 -7.09
CA TYR A 93 3.30 0.67 -6.79
C TYR A 93 3.34 1.97 -7.59
N LEU A 94 2.24 2.35 -8.24
CA LEU A 94 2.22 3.56 -9.07
C LEU A 94 1.30 4.65 -8.55
N HIS A 95 0.13 4.27 -8.03
CA HIS A 95 -0.92 5.17 -7.57
C HIS A 95 -1.16 6.32 -8.55
N LEU A 96 -1.37 5.99 -9.84
CA LEU A 96 -1.36 6.99 -10.91
C LEU A 96 -2.49 8.02 -10.81
N ALA A 97 -3.65 7.69 -10.25
CA ALA A 97 -4.80 8.62 -10.21
C ALA A 97 -4.47 10.00 -9.58
N PRO A 98 -3.75 10.10 -8.45
CA PRO A 98 -3.25 11.37 -7.92
C PRO A 98 -1.95 11.93 -8.56
N GLU A 99 -1.33 11.27 -9.54
CA GLU A 99 0.03 11.56 -10.03
C GLU A 99 0.06 11.90 -11.55
N PRO A 100 -0.51 13.05 -11.99
CA PRO A 100 -0.64 13.38 -13.42
C PRO A 100 0.70 13.55 -14.15
N GLU A 101 1.72 14.10 -13.46
CA GLU A 101 3.05 14.28 -14.06
C GLU A 101 3.76 12.95 -14.30
N LEU A 102 3.64 12.00 -13.36
CA LEU A 102 4.17 10.65 -13.52
C LEU A 102 3.45 9.92 -14.65
N THR A 103 2.12 9.96 -14.69
CA THR A 103 1.35 9.30 -15.76
C THR A 103 1.77 9.84 -17.12
N LYS A 104 1.90 11.16 -17.25
CA LYS A 104 2.39 11.80 -18.48
C LYS A 104 3.79 11.33 -18.85
N ALA A 105 4.72 11.29 -17.90
CA ALA A 105 6.09 10.84 -18.15
C ALA A 105 6.15 9.36 -18.59
N LEU A 106 5.30 8.49 -18.03
CA LEU A 106 5.22 7.08 -18.41
C LEU A 106 4.69 6.90 -19.84
N ILE A 107 3.63 7.62 -20.23
CA ILE A 107 3.06 7.51 -21.58
C ILE A 107 3.97 8.16 -22.64
N ASP A 108 4.55 9.33 -22.35
CA ASP A 108 5.44 10.04 -23.29
C ASP A 108 6.67 9.18 -23.65
N ASN A 109 7.15 8.37 -22.70
CA ASN A 109 8.27 7.45 -22.88
C ASN A 109 7.84 6.01 -23.23
N LYS A 110 6.54 5.75 -23.41
CA LYS A 110 5.97 4.43 -23.71
C LYS A 110 6.50 3.32 -22.80
N VAL A 111 6.54 3.59 -21.51
CA VAL A 111 6.90 2.61 -20.49
C VAL A 111 5.78 1.59 -20.34
N VAL A 112 6.13 0.31 -20.27
CA VAL A 112 5.21 -0.77 -19.88
C VAL A 112 5.13 -0.78 -18.36
N SER A 113 4.15 -0.08 -17.80
CA SER A 113 4.01 0.03 -16.35
C SER A 113 2.97 -0.95 -15.83
N ILE A 114 3.37 -1.77 -14.87
CA ILE A 114 2.53 -2.77 -14.20
C ILE A 114 2.44 -2.37 -12.73
N ALA A 115 1.26 -1.99 -12.26
CA ALA A 115 1.05 -1.49 -10.91
C ALA A 115 0.68 -2.61 -9.94
N TYR A 116 1.43 -2.78 -8.86
CA TYR A 116 1.17 -3.80 -7.83
C TYR A 116 -0.27 -3.76 -7.31
N GLU A 117 -0.78 -2.57 -7.03
CA GLU A 117 -2.09 -2.32 -6.45
C GLU A 117 -3.27 -2.57 -7.38
N THR A 118 -3.02 -2.84 -8.67
CA THR A 118 -4.05 -3.14 -9.67
C THR A 118 -4.00 -4.57 -10.20
N VAL A 119 -2.94 -5.32 -9.88
CA VAL A 119 -2.92 -6.78 -10.08
C VAL A 119 -4.03 -7.40 -9.23
N GLN A 120 -5.00 -8.04 -9.89
CA GLN A 120 -6.26 -8.43 -9.26
C GLN A 120 -6.74 -9.82 -9.69
N LEU A 121 -6.96 -10.70 -8.71
CA LEU A 121 -7.50 -12.05 -8.93
C LEU A 121 -8.99 -12.00 -9.29
N ASP A 122 -9.55 -13.12 -9.76
CA ASP A 122 -10.97 -13.21 -10.15
C ASP A 122 -11.95 -12.97 -9.00
N ASN A 123 -11.52 -13.29 -7.77
CA ASN A 123 -12.26 -12.96 -6.55
C ASN A 123 -12.14 -11.47 -6.14
N ARG A 124 -11.61 -10.62 -7.02
CA ARG A 124 -11.35 -9.18 -6.83
C ARG A 124 -10.31 -8.82 -5.78
N SER A 125 -9.65 -9.82 -5.16
CA SER A 125 -8.57 -9.54 -4.22
C SER A 125 -7.33 -8.99 -4.93
N LEU A 126 -6.59 -8.14 -4.21
CA LEU A 126 -5.38 -7.49 -4.69
C LEU A 126 -4.16 -8.14 -4.01
N PRO A 127 -3.61 -9.25 -4.56
CA PRO A 127 -2.61 -10.07 -3.88
C PRO A 127 -1.33 -9.31 -3.54
N LEU A 128 -0.95 -8.33 -4.36
CA LEU A 128 0.30 -7.58 -4.15
C LEU A 128 0.12 -6.41 -3.17
N LEU A 129 -1.11 -5.89 -3.04
CA LEU A 129 -1.47 -4.85 -2.05
C LEU A 129 -1.79 -5.43 -0.66
N ALA A 130 -2.34 -6.65 -0.63
CA ALA A 130 -2.73 -7.35 0.60
C ALA A 130 -1.66 -7.29 1.71
N PRO A 131 -0.38 -7.67 1.50
CA PRO A 131 0.61 -7.64 2.58
C PRO A 131 0.86 -6.23 3.14
N MET A 132 0.80 -5.19 2.30
CA MET A 132 0.97 -3.81 2.78
C MET A 132 -0.24 -3.35 3.59
N SER A 133 -1.44 -3.77 3.19
CA SER A 133 -2.65 -3.54 3.97
C SER A 133 -2.62 -4.27 5.31
N GLU A 134 -2.10 -5.49 5.36
CA GLU A 134 -1.92 -6.25 6.59
C GLU A 134 -0.94 -5.55 7.55
N VAL A 135 0.22 -5.11 7.04
CA VAL A 135 1.21 -4.36 7.84
C VAL A 135 0.61 -3.05 8.37
N ALA A 136 0.02 -2.23 7.49
CA ALA A 136 -0.58 -0.95 7.89
C ALA A 136 -1.70 -1.14 8.91
N GLY A 137 -2.56 -2.14 8.71
CA GLY A 137 -3.60 -2.53 9.66
C GLY A 137 -3.03 -2.86 11.04
N ARG A 138 -2.03 -3.74 11.12
CA ARG A 138 -1.41 -4.09 12.41
C ARG A 138 -0.75 -2.89 13.09
N MET A 139 -0.02 -2.10 12.32
CA MET A 139 0.66 -0.91 12.83
C MET A 139 -0.34 0.13 13.34
N SER A 140 -1.48 0.33 12.67
CA SER A 140 -2.48 1.34 13.06
C SER A 140 -2.96 1.19 14.51
N ALA A 141 -3.16 -0.04 14.97
CA ALA A 141 -3.55 -0.31 16.35
C ALA A 141 -2.38 -0.07 17.34
N GLN A 142 -1.15 -0.47 16.99
CA GLN A 142 0.04 -0.25 17.81
C GLN A 142 0.34 1.25 17.97
N ILE A 143 0.30 1.96 16.85
CA ILE A 143 0.53 3.40 16.76
C ILE A 143 -0.59 4.16 17.47
N GLY A 144 -1.85 3.79 17.23
CA GLY A 144 -2.99 4.37 17.92
C GLY A 144 -2.87 4.20 19.44
N ALA A 145 -2.46 3.03 19.92
CA ALA A 145 -2.18 2.79 21.33
C ALA A 145 -1.06 3.69 21.88
N GLN A 146 0.04 3.85 21.12
CA GLN A 146 1.14 4.74 21.51
C GLN A 146 0.68 6.20 21.59
N PHE A 147 -0.09 6.68 20.61
CA PHE A 147 -0.56 8.08 20.59
C PHE A 147 -1.69 8.35 21.59
N LEU A 148 -2.29 7.32 22.18
CA LEU A 148 -3.17 7.47 23.34
C LEU A 148 -2.42 7.82 24.63
N GLU A 149 -1.10 7.62 24.70
CA GLU A 149 -0.29 8.00 25.86
C GLU A 149 -0.25 9.53 26.05
N LYS A 150 -0.23 9.98 27.32
CA LYS A 150 -0.34 11.41 27.65
C LYS A 150 0.84 12.24 27.13
N ASN A 151 2.05 11.66 27.18
CA ASN A 151 3.29 12.24 26.65
C ASN A 151 3.30 12.33 25.11
N LYS A 152 2.37 11.67 24.42
CA LYS A 152 2.19 11.73 22.96
C LYS A 152 1.01 12.61 22.53
N GLY A 153 0.35 13.28 23.47
CA GLY A 153 -0.78 14.18 23.23
C GLY A 153 -2.15 13.53 23.46
N GLY A 154 -2.22 12.20 23.60
CA GLY A 154 -3.46 11.50 23.86
C GLY A 154 -4.04 11.71 25.27
N LYS A 155 -5.22 11.14 25.50
CA LYS A 155 -5.95 11.25 26.77
C LYS A 155 -5.30 10.50 27.94
N GLY A 156 -4.25 9.69 27.69
CA GLY A 156 -3.44 9.03 28.72
C GLY A 156 -3.99 7.70 29.18
N ILE A 157 -4.54 6.89 28.27
CA ILE A 157 -5.14 5.60 28.60
C ILE A 157 -4.32 4.43 28.06
N LEU A 158 -4.48 3.28 28.70
CA LEU A 158 -4.00 1.98 28.22
C LEU A 158 -5.18 1.21 27.64
N LEU A 159 -5.11 0.79 26.37
CA LEU A 159 -6.22 0.08 25.70
C LEU A 159 -6.70 -1.15 26.47
N ALA A 160 -5.77 -1.91 27.06
CA ALA A 160 -6.07 -3.11 27.84
C ALA A 160 -6.84 -2.82 29.15
N GLY A 161 -6.75 -1.59 29.66
CA GLY A 161 -7.01 -1.31 31.07
C GLY A 161 -6.15 -2.20 31.98
N VAL A 162 -6.66 -2.42 33.20
CA VAL A 162 -6.16 -3.40 34.18
C VAL A 162 -7.36 -3.90 35.00
N PRO A 163 -7.28 -4.99 35.77
CA PRO A 163 -8.39 -5.43 36.62
C PRO A 163 -8.94 -4.29 37.50
N GLY A 164 -10.24 -3.99 37.36
CA GLY A 164 -10.91 -2.87 38.03
C GLY A 164 -10.94 -1.55 37.26
N VAL A 165 -10.27 -1.46 36.10
CA VAL A 165 -10.21 -0.28 35.22
C VAL A 165 -10.80 -0.63 33.85
N LYS A 166 -11.57 0.30 33.27
CA LYS A 166 -12.19 0.11 31.95
C LYS A 166 -11.14 -0.07 30.85
N ARG A 167 -11.48 -0.87 29.84
CA ARG A 167 -10.74 -0.99 28.58
C ARG A 167 -10.99 0.25 27.71
N GLY A 168 -10.02 0.56 26.86
CA GLY A 168 -10.20 1.54 25.80
C GLY A 168 -11.10 1.01 24.69
N LYS A 169 -11.86 1.91 24.07
CA LYS A 169 -12.77 1.63 22.95
C LYS A 169 -12.09 1.96 21.62
N VAL A 170 -12.09 0.98 20.72
CA VAL A 170 -11.51 1.10 19.37
C VAL A 170 -12.59 0.87 18.32
N THR A 171 -12.82 1.83 17.44
CA THR A 171 -13.67 1.68 16.26
C THR A 171 -12.83 1.57 15.00
N ILE A 172 -13.12 0.57 14.17
CA ILE A 172 -12.45 0.34 12.89
C ILE A 172 -13.49 0.48 11.79
N ILE A 173 -13.29 1.44 10.89
CA ILE A 173 -14.19 1.71 9.76
C ILE A 173 -13.57 1.07 8.51
N GLY A 174 -14.19 0.02 8.00
CA GLY A 174 -13.69 -0.83 6.92
C GLY A 174 -13.20 -2.17 7.47
N GLY A 175 -13.85 -3.26 7.07
CA GLY A 175 -13.58 -4.63 7.51
C GLY A 175 -12.64 -5.42 6.58
N GLY A 176 -12.03 -4.77 5.58
CA GLY A 176 -11.09 -5.41 4.64
C GLY A 176 -9.78 -5.89 5.28
N GLN A 177 -8.74 -6.11 4.46
CA GLN A 177 -7.45 -6.64 4.93
C GLN A 177 -6.82 -5.77 6.04
N ALA A 178 -6.79 -4.46 5.85
CA ALA A 178 -6.25 -3.52 6.83
C ALA A 178 -7.06 -3.53 8.13
N GLY A 179 -8.38 -3.35 8.05
CA GLY A 179 -9.24 -3.30 9.23
C GLY A 179 -9.27 -4.61 10.01
N THR A 180 -9.23 -5.77 9.34
CA THR A 180 -9.16 -7.08 10.01
C THR A 180 -7.86 -7.24 10.80
N ASN A 181 -6.75 -6.76 10.24
CA ASN A 181 -5.46 -6.83 10.91
C ASN A 181 -5.35 -5.80 12.04
N ALA A 182 -5.95 -4.62 11.89
CA ALA A 182 -6.12 -3.66 12.97
C ALA A 182 -6.93 -4.28 14.13
N ALA A 183 -8.03 -4.96 13.82
CA ALA A 183 -8.87 -5.64 14.81
C ALA A 183 -8.11 -6.75 15.54
N LYS A 184 -7.35 -7.59 14.83
CA LYS A 184 -6.51 -8.63 15.45
C LYS A 184 -5.56 -8.06 16.50
N ILE A 185 -4.91 -6.94 16.19
CA ILE A 185 -3.98 -6.30 17.13
C ILE A 185 -4.73 -5.60 18.26
N ALA A 186 -5.79 -4.84 17.99
CA ALA A 186 -6.56 -4.15 19.02
C ALA A 186 -7.19 -5.13 20.03
N VAL A 187 -7.75 -6.24 19.55
CA VAL A 187 -8.24 -7.34 20.41
C VAL A 187 -7.09 -7.96 21.20
N GLY A 188 -5.94 -8.22 20.55
CA GLY A 188 -4.75 -8.76 21.22
C GLY A 188 -4.18 -7.83 22.30
N LEU A 189 -4.33 -6.52 22.15
CA LEU A 189 -4.03 -5.51 23.17
C LEU A 189 -5.10 -5.41 24.27
N GLY A 190 -6.20 -6.16 24.16
CA GLY A 190 -7.26 -6.20 25.16
C GLY A 190 -8.28 -5.08 25.08
N ALA A 191 -8.40 -4.37 23.94
CA ALA A 191 -9.38 -3.31 23.75
C ALA A 191 -10.83 -3.83 23.61
N ASP A 192 -11.81 -2.93 23.76
CA ASP A 192 -13.20 -3.13 23.31
C ASP A 192 -13.32 -2.67 21.86
N VAL A 193 -13.49 -3.62 20.92
CA VAL A 193 -13.35 -3.36 19.48
C VAL A 193 -14.70 -3.42 18.77
N THR A 194 -14.99 -2.39 17.98
CA THR A 194 -16.14 -2.35 17.05
C THR A 194 -15.63 -2.24 15.61
N ILE A 195 -16.12 -3.07 14.71
CA ILE A 195 -15.81 -3.03 13.27
C ILE A 195 -17.06 -2.64 12.50
N ILE A 196 -16.93 -1.64 11.62
CA ILE A 196 -18.01 -1.10 10.79
C ILE A 196 -17.71 -1.39 9.33
N ASP A 197 -18.64 -2.02 8.61
CA ASP A 197 -18.50 -2.33 7.18
C ASP A 197 -19.86 -2.26 6.45
N LEU A 198 -19.84 -1.98 5.14
CA LEU A 198 -21.04 -1.96 4.29
C LEU A 198 -21.53 -3.36 3.93
N SER A 199 -20.63 -4.34 3.89
CA SER A 199 -20.95 -5.72 3.48
C SER A 199 -21.38 -6.56 4.68
N ALA A 200 -22.66 -6.91 4.73
CA ALA A 200 -23.20 -7.84 5.72
C ALA A 200 -22.52 -9.22 5.67
N GLU A 201 -22.09 -9.67 4.48
CA GLU A 201 -21.31 -10.89 4.33
C GLU A 201 -19.93 -10.75 4.97
N ARG A 202 -19.28 -9.60 4.78
CA ARG A 202 -17.98 -9.35 5.41
C ARG A 202 -18.09 -9.30 6.93
N LEU A 203 -19.14 -8.67 7.45
CA LEU A 203 -19.39 -8.64 8.90
C LEU A 203 -19.63 -10.04 9.47
N ARG A 204 -20.34 -10.93 8.76
CA ARG A 204 -20.48 -12.35 9.17
C ARG A 204 -19.13 -13.05 9.23
N GLN A 205 -18.27 -12.87 8.22
CA GLN A 205 -16.92 -13.45 8.23
C GLN A 205 -16.08 -12.95 9.42
N LEU A 206 -16.20 -11.67 9.76
CA LEU A 206 -15.50 -11.09 10.92
C LEU A 206 -16.04 -11.64 12.23
N ASP A 207 -17.36 -11.80 12.35
CA ASP A 207 -18.01 -12.46 13.48
C ASP A 207 -17.52 -13.90 13.64
N ASP A 208 -17.44 -14.68 12.56
CA ASP A 208 -16.90 -16.05 12.57
C ASP A 208 -15.42 -16.10 13.01
N ILE A 209 -14.61 -15.10 12.63
CA ILE A 209 -13.17 -15.03 12.95
C ILE A 209 -12.94 -14.70 14.43
N PHE A 210 -13.69 -13.73 14.96
CA PHE A 210 -13.42 -13.16 16.29
C PHE A 210 -14.36 -13.68 17.38
N GLY A 211 -15.51 -14.24 16.99
CA GLY A 211 -16.62 -14.55 17.88
C GLY A 211 -17.04 -13.32 18.68
N ASN A 212 -17.31 -13.52 19.96
CA ASN A 212 -17.78 -12.47 20.87
C ASN A 212 -16.70 -11.44 21.29
N GLN A 213 -15.51 -11.46 20.67
CA GLN A 213 -14.42 -10.53 21.01
C GLN A 213 -14.55 -9.17 20.32
N VAL A 214 -15.34 -9.07 19.24
CA VAL A 214 -15.59 -7.81 18.52
C VAL A 214 -17.08 -7.59 18.33
N LYS A 215 -17.48 -6.33 18.23
CA LYS A 215 -18.82 -5.94 17.77
C LYS A 215 -18.75 -5.67 16.28
N THR A 216 -19.69 -6.18 15.50
CA THR A 216 -19.82 -5.89 14.08
C THR A 216 -21.06 -5.04 13.84
N LEU A 217 -20.93 -3.93 13.12
CA LEU A 217 -22.04 -3.01 12.82
C LEU A 217 -22.09 -2.69 11.33
N MET A 218 -23.31 -2.61 10.79
CA MET A 218 -23.53 -2.13 9.42
C MET A 218 -23.12 -0.66 9.30
N SER A 219 -22.37 -0.34 8.25
CA SER A 219 -21.95 1.01 7.94
C SER A 219 -23.11 1.87 7.47
N ASN A 220 -23.47 2.88 8.25
CA ASN A 220 -24.38 3.95 7.92
C ASN A 220 -24.02 5.18 8.77
N PRO A 221 -24.46 6.40 8.40
CA PRO A 221 -24.08 7.62 9.10
C PRO A 221 -24.39 7.60 10.62
N TYR A 222 -25.50 6.98 11.02
CA TYR A 222 -25.90 6.87 12.42
C TYR A 222 -24.91 5.99 13.23
N ASN A 223 -24.62 4.78 12.74
CA ASN A 223 -23.71 3.85 13.42
C ASN A 223 -22.27 4.39 13.46
N ILE A 224 -21.82 5.07 12.40
CA ILE A 224 -20.48 5.69 12.37
C ILE A 224 -20.42 6.80 13.42
N ALA A 225 -21.41 7.71 13.45
CA ALA A 225 -21.41 8.84 14.38
C ALA A 225 -21.36 8.37 15.85
N GLU A 226 -22.22 7.42 16.23
CA GLU A 226 -22.28 6.89 17.60
C GLU A 226 -20.97 6.17 17.98
N ALA A 227 -20.45 5.33 17.09
CA ALA A 227 -19.21 4.60 17.37
C ALA A 227 -17.99 5.53 17.47
N VAL A 228 -17.89 6.54 16.60
CA VAL A 228 -16.80 7.54 16.62
C VAL A 228 -16.84 8.34 17.91
N LYS A 229 -18.01 8.87 18.28
CA LYS A 229 -18.22 9.66 19.50
C LYS A 229 -17.76 8.93 20.77
N GLU A 230 -18.04 7.64 20.86
CA GLU A 230 -17.67 6.83 22.02
C GLU A 230 -16.23 6.30 22.01
N SER A 231 -15.48 6.50 20.92
CA SER A 231 -14.17 5.88 20.75
C SER A 231 -13.03 6.67 21.38
N ASP A 232 -12.08 5.93 21.95
CA ASP A 232 -10.77 6.47 22.29
C ASP A 232 -9.85 6.50 21.07
N LEU A 233 -9.95 5.46 20.23
CA LEU A 233 -9.20 5.31 18.99
C LEU A 233 -10.14 4.97 17.83
N VAL A 234 -10.07 5.72 16.74
CA VAL A 234 -10.74 5.39 15.47
C VAL A 234 -9.71 5.09 14.40
N ILE A 235 -9.84 3.96 13.73
CA ILE A 235 -8.96 3.54 12.63
C ILE A 235 -9.77 3.54 11.34
N GLY A 236 -9.40 4.41 10.41
CA GLY A 236 -9.94 4.45 9.06
C GLY A 236 -9.22 3.48 8.14
N ALA A 237 -9.91 2.45 7.68
CA ALA A 237 -9.36 1.34 6.91
C ALA A 237 -10.17 1.03 5.62
N VAL A 238 -10.89 2.03 5.11
CA VAL A 238 -11.64 1.91 3.84
C VAL A 238 -10.74 2.25 2.67
N LEU A 239 -10.68 1.35 1.70
CA LEU A 239 -9.90 1.47 0.48
C LEU A 239 -10.82 1.18 -0.72
N ILE A 240 -10.81 2.05 -1.72
CA ILE A 240 -11.44 1.77 -3.02
C ILE A 240 -10.31 1.63 -4.04
N PRO A 241 -10.05 0.43 -4.60
CA PRO A 241 -8.96 0.21 -5.54
C PRO A 241 -8.96 1.20 -6.71
N GLY A 242 -7.85 1.91 -6.91
CA GLY A 242 -7.68 2.84 -8.03
C GLY A 242 -8.51 4.13 -7.95
N ALA A 243 -9.22 4.39 -6.86
CA ALA A 243 -10.06 5.57 -6.68
C ALA A 243 -9.74 6.33 -5.39
N LYS A 244 -10.30 7.53 -5.25
CA LYS A 244 -10.16 8.35 -4.03
C LYS A 244 -10.99 7.76 -2.89
N ALA A 245 -10.46 7.79 -1.67
CA ALA A 245 -11.18 7.36 -0.48
C ALA A 245 -12.41 8.26 -0.20
N PRO A 246 -13.57 7.67 0.18
CA PRO A 246 -14.76 8.46 0.53
C PRO A 246 -14.58 9.12 1.91
N LYS A 247 -15.11 10.33 2.06
CA LYS A 247 -15.21 11.00 3.38
C LYS A 247 -16.39 10.41 4.14
N LEU A 248 -16.10 9.62 5.18
CA LEU A 248 -17.08 8.86 5.96
C LEU A 248 -17.28 9.41 7.37
N VAL A 249 -16.24 10.03 7.93
CA VAL A 249 -16.29 10.63 9.27
C VAL A 249 -16.24 12.14 9.11
N THR A 250 -17.37 12.78 9.42
CA THR A 250 -17.52 14.23 9.25
C THR A 250 -16.79 14.99 10.34
N GLU A 251 -16.56 16.28 10.10
CA GLU A 251 -15.99 17.17 11.11
C GLU A 251 -16.83 17.22 12.40
N GLU A 252 -18.17 17.19 12.31
CA GLU A 252 -19.03 17.15 13.50
C GLU A 252 -18.84 15.85 14.31
N MET A 253 -18.63 14.72 13.63
CA MET A 253 -18.36 13.45 14.32
C MET A 253 -17.04 13.53 15.10
N ILE A 254 -16.00 14.15 14.55
CA ILE A 254 -14.71 14.35 15.22
C ILE A 254 -14.84 15.31 16.40
N GLN A 255 -15.58 16.41 16.25
CA GLN A 255 -15.85 17.35 17.37
C GLN A 255 -16.63 16.72 18.52
N SER A 256 -17.40 15.65 18.25
CA SER A 256 -18.14 14.92 19.27
C SER A 256 -17.28 13.97 20.11
N MET A 257 -16.04 13.70 19.69
CA MET A 257 -15.11 12.86 20.43
C MET A 257 -14.60 13.57 21.69
N GLU A 258 -14.19 12.78 22.68
CA GLU A 258 -13.51 13.32 23.85
C GLU A 258 -12.11 13.87 23.49
N PRO A 259 -11.67 14.99 24.10
CA PRO A 259 -10.32 15.48 23.93
C PRO A 259 -9.24 14.45 24.30
N GLY A 260 -8.20 14.37 23.48
CA GLY A 260 -7.12 13.39 23.57
C GLY A 260 -7.47 12.02 22.96
N SER A 261 -8.65 11.85 22.35
CA SER A 261 -8.89 10.71 21.44
C SER A 261 -7.95 10.78 20.23
N VAL A 262 -7.75 9.63 19.59
CA VAL A 262 -6.83 9.46 18.45
C VAL A 262 -7.60 8.96 17.24
N VAL A 263 -7.28 9.49 16.06
CA VAL A 263 -7.69 8.93 14.77
C VAL A 263 -6.48 8.55 13.94
N VAL A 264 -6.53 7.38 13.32
CA VAL A 264 -5.48 6.86 12.44
C VAL A 264 -6.09 6.63 11.06
N ASP A 265 -5.64 7.39 10.06
CA ASP A 265 -6.15 7.31 8.70
C ASP A 265 -5.20 6.48 7.81
N ILE A 266 -5.48 5.18 7.69
CA ILE A 266 -4.67 4.29 6.83
C ILE A 266 -4.86 4.66 5.36
N ALA A 267 -6.04 5.16 5.00
CA ALA A 267 -6.41 5.48 3.62
C ALA A 267 -5.90 6.85 3.15
N ILE A 268 -5.02 7.49 3.92
CA ILE A 268 -4.54 8.84 3.63
C ILE A 268 -3.81 8.95 2.30
N ASP A 269 -3.16 7.88 1.84
CA ASP A 269 -2.54 7.78 0.50
C ASP A 269 -3.54 8.02 -0.64
N GLN A 270 -4.84 7.80 -0.38
CA GLN A 270 -5.93 8.00 -1.34
C GLN A 270 -6.86 9.15 -0.92
N GLY A 271 -6.39 10.04 -0.05
CA GLY A 271 -7.12 11.22 0.41
C GLY A 271 -7.80 11.07 1.77
N GLY A 272 -7.81 9.88 2.37
CA GLY A 272 -8.25 9.64 3.74
C GLY A 272 -9.76 9.70 3.97
N ILE A 273 -10.26 9.02 5.00
CA ILE A 273 -11.71 8.90 5.27
C ILE A 273 -12.28 9.97 6.20
N PHE A 274 -11.42 10.70 6.91
CA PHE A 274 -11.84 11.76 7.83
C PHE A 274 -11.84 13.11 7.11
N GLU A 275 -12.89 13.92 7.30
CA GLU A 275 -12.94 15.29 6.75
C GLU A 275 -11.91 16.22 7.41
N THR A 276 -11.59 15.97 8.67
CA THR A 276 -10.62 16.74 9.45
C THR A 276 -9.17 16.41 9.10
N THR A 277 -8.91 15.29 8.41
CA THR A 277 -7.58 14.98 7.89
C THR A 277 -7.26 15.88 6.70
N ASP A 278 -6.69 17.06 6.98
CA ASP A 278 -6.45 18.12 5.98
C ASP A 278 -5.03 18.15 5.41
N ARG A 279 -4.13 17.33 5.96
CA ARG A 279 -2.75 17.18 5.49
C ARG A 279 -2.21 15.77 5.76
N ILE A 280 -1.28 15.36 4.90
CA ILE A 280 -0.46 14.15 5.05
C ILE A 280 0.68 14.47 6.03
N THR A 281 0.96 13.58 6.97
CA THR A 281 2.09 13.67 7.90
C THR A 281 3.24 12.74 7.50
N THR A 282 4.39 12.85 8.17
CA THR A 282 5.57 12.01 7.93
C THR A 282 5.96 11.26 9.19
N HIS A 283 6.83 10.24 9.08
CA HIS A 283 7.36 9.55 10.27
C HIS A 283 8.06 10.49 11.27
N ASP A 284 8.65 11.59 10.79
CA ASP A 284 9.33 12.57 11.64
C ASP A 284 8.35 13.45 12.43
N ASN A 285 7.23 13.81 11.80
CA ASN A 285 6.16 14.62 12.41
C ASN A 285 4.82 13.92 12.16
N PRO A 286 4.53 12.82 12.87
CA PRO A 286 3.48 11.87 12.49
C PRO A 286 2.07 12.34 12.81
N THR A 287 1.92 13.31 13.71
CA THR A 287 0.61 13.74 14.20
C THR A 287 0.44 15.25 14.24
N TYR A 288 -0.82 15.66 14.29
CA TYR A 288 -1.26 17.01 14.66
C TYR A 288 -2.57 16.90 15.45
N GLU A 289 -2.96 17.98 16.12
CA GLU A 289 -4.22 18.04 16.86
C GLU A 289 -5.23 18.91 16.11
N LYS A 290 -6.49 18.45 16.05
CA LYS A 290 -7.63 19.22 15.53
C LYS A 290 -8.87 18.87 16.34
N HIS A 291 -9.57 19.90 16.84
CA HIS A 291 -10.72 19.76 17.74
C HIS A 291 -10.42 18.94 19.00
N GLY A 292 -9.20 19.02 19.52
CA GLY A 292 -8.76 18.22 20.67
C GLY A 292 -8.48 16.75 20.34
N VAL A 293 -8.56 16.33 19.07
CA VAL A 293 -8.32 14.94 18.62
C VAL A 293 -6.98 14.85 17.90
N VAL A 294 -6.16 13.88 18.30
CA VAL A 294 -4.86 13.60 17.68
C VAL A 294 -5.07 12.86 16.37
N HIS A 295 -4.61 13.44 15.27
CA HIS A 295 -4.68 12.87 13.93
C HIS A 295 -3.33 12.26 13.56
N TYR A 296 -3.32 10.98 13.23
CA TYR A 296 -2.20 10.31 12.59
C TYR A 296 -2.55 10.06 11.12
N ALA A 297 -1.78 10.68 10.23
CA ALA A 297 -2.06 10.75 8.79
C ALA A 297 -0.80 10.44 7.95
N VAL A 298 0.03 9.49 8.42
CA VAL A 298 1.26 9.11 7.73
C VAL A 298 0.93 8.18 6.58
N ALA A 299 1.20 8.66 5.36
CA ALA A 299 1.06 7.93 4.10
C ALA A 299 1.74 6.55 4.11
N ASN A 300 3.04 6.52 4.39
CA ASN A 300 3.84 5.32 4.22
C ASN A 300 4.03 4.50 5.52
N MET A 301 2.95 4.07 6.18
CA MET A 301 3.05 3.32 7.44
C MET A 301 3.98 2.09 7.35
N PRO A 302 3.87 1.21 6.33
CA PRO A 302 4.74 0.02 6.26
C PRO A 302 6.23 0.35 6.11
N GLY A 303 6.59 1.54 5.62
CA GLY A 303 7.98 1.99 5.49
C GLY A 303 8.74 2.07 6.83
N ALA A 304 8.04 2.16 7.97
CA ALA A 304 8.64 2.16 9.30
C ALA A 304 9.08 0.76 9.81
N VAL A 305 8.63 -0.31 9.16
CA VAL A 305 9.01 -1.70 9.50
C VAL A 305 9.61 -2.42 8.29
N PRO A 306 10.65 -1.83 7.66
CA PRO A 306 11.11 -2.20 6.32
C PRO A 306 11.52 -3.68 6.21
N ARG A 307 12.11 -4.25 7.27
CA ARG A 307 12.44 -5.68 7.30
C ARG A 307 11.20 -6.56 7.08
N THR A 308 10.13 -6.30 7.83
CA THR A 308 8.88 -7.08 7.75
C THR A 308 8.16 -6.82 6.43
N SER A 309 8.01 -5.55 6.06
CA SER A 309 7.27 -5.18 4.85
C SER A 309 7.98 -5.57 3.57
N THR A 310 9.31 -5.50 3.49
CA THR A 310 10.07 -5.95 2.32
C THR A 310 9.89 -7.45 2.12
N LEU A 311 10.01 -8.25 3.19
CA LEU A 311 9.76 -9.70 3.12
C LEU A 311 8.30 -9.99 2.69
N ALA A 312 7.33 -9.31 3.30
CA ALA A 312 5.92 -9.53 2.99
C ALA A 312 5.57 -9.15 1.54
N LEU A 313 6.10 -8.04 1.03
CA LEU A 313 5.90 -7.60 -0.35
C LEU A 313 6.58 -8.55 -1.35
N THR A 314 7.87 -8.84 -1.14
CA THR A 314 8.65 -9.63 -2.11
C THR A 314 8.20 -11.09 -2.19
N ASN A 315 7.66 -11.66 -1.11
CA ASN A 315 7.05 -12.98 -1.13
C ASN A 315 5.92 -13.12 -2.16
N VAL A 316 5.19 -12.03 -2.42
CA VAL A 316 4.07 -12.05 -3.36
C VAL A 316 4.43 -11.44 -4.72
N THR A 317 5.36 -10.49 -4.81
CA THR A 317 5.72 -9.85 -6.10
C THR A 317 6.72 -10.67 -6.92
N VAL A 318 7.70 -11.34 -6.28
CA VAL A 318 8.74 -12.11 -6.99
C VAL A 318 8.15 -13.22 -7.88
N PRO A 319 7.12 -13.98 -7.47
CA PRO A 319 6.49 -14.96 -8.36
C PRO A 319 5.90 -14.37 -9.64
N TYR A 320 5.41 -13.12 -9.62
CA TYR A 320 4.94 -12.44 -10.83
C TYR A 320 6.11 -11.90 -11.65
N ALA A 321 7.17 -11.39 -11.00
CA ALA A 321 8.39 -10.97 -11.68
C ALA A 321 9.05 -12.12 -12.44
N VAL A 322 9.09 -13.33 -11.85
CA VAL A 322 9.58 -14.55 -12.52
C VAL A 322 8.72 -14.89 -13.73
N GLN A 323 7.38 -14.76 -13.64
CA GLN A 323 6.50 -14.99 -14.80
C GLN A 323 6.77 -14.01 -15.94
N ILE A 324 6.93 -12.71 -15.63
CA ILE A 324 7.29 -11.67 -16.61
C ILE A 324 8.67 -11.96 -17.20
N ALA A 325 9.65 -12.29 -16.37
CA ALA A 325 11.02 -12.50 -16.81
C ALA A 325 11.19 -13.75 -17.69
N ASN A 326 10.41 -14.81 -17.44
CA ASN A 326 10.42 -16.04 -18.22
C ASN A 326 9.71 -15.90 -19.58
N LYS A 327 8.60 -15.17 -19.64
CA LYS A 327 7.74 -15.11 -20.85
C LYS A 327 7.82 -13.79 -21.61
N GLY A 328 8.40 -12.74 -21.02
CA GLY A 328 8.17 -11.36 -21.44
C GLY A 328 6.80 -10.85 -20.96
N TYR A 329 6.64 -9.53 -20.88
CA TYR A 329 5.42 -8.92 -20.33
C TYR A 329 4.16 -9.30 -21.14
N LYS A 330 4.25 -9.37 -22.48
CA LYS A 330 3.12 -9.66 -23.37
C LYS A 330 2.51 -11.04 -23.10
N ASP A 331 3.32 -12.10 -23.22
CA ASP A 331 2.85 -13.47 -23.01
C ASP A 331 2.54 -13.76 -21.54
N ALA A 332 3.25 -13.13 -20.60
CA ALA A 332 2.94 -13.23 -19.18
C ALA A 332 1.55 -12.66 -18.86
N CYS A 333 1.22 -11.48 -19.38
CA CYS A 333 -0.06 -10.83 -19.12
C CYS A 333 -1.21 -11.53 -19.86
N LEU A 334 -1.05 -11.88 -21.13
CA LEU A 334 -2.08 -12.62 -21.88
C LEU A 334 -2.37 -14.00 -21.26
N GLY A 335 -1.36 -14.65 -20.66
CA GLY A 335 -1.50 -15.92 -19.95
C GLY A 335 -1.93 -15.81 -18.47
N ASN A 336 -2.02 -14.60 -17.91
CA ASN A 336 -2.37 -14.35 -16.51
C ASN A 336 -3.24 -13.09 -16.40
N ILE A 337 -4.56 -13.30 -16.34
CA ILE A 337 -5.56 -12.22 -16.28
C ILE A 337 -5.31 -11.27 -15.10
N ALA A 338 -4.82 -11.77 -13.96
CA ALA A 338 -4.55 -10.93 -12.81
C ALA A 338 -3.40 -9.94 -13.09
N LEU A 339 -2.37 -10.40 -13.79
CA LEU A 339 -1.25 -9.57 -14.20
C LEU A 339 -1.65 -8.59 -15.32
N LEU A 340 -2.48 -9.02 -16.26
CA LEU A 340 -3.04 -8.17 -17.32
C LEU A 340 -3.78 -6.96 -16.76
N LYS A 341 -4.60 -7.16 -15.72
CA LYS A 341 -5.28 -6.06 -15.01
C LYS A 341 -4.29 -5.09 -14.32
N GLY A 342 -3.06 -5.54 -14.09
CA GLY A 342 -1.98 -4.74 -13.53
C GLY A 342 -1.41 -3.70 -14.49
N ILE A 343 -1.60 -3.85 -15.82
CA ILE A 343 -1.02 -2.91 -16.79
C ILE A 343 -1.75 -1.56 -16.69
N ASN A 344 -0.99 -0.51 -16.41
CA ASN A 344 -1.51 0.85 -16.25
C ASN A 344 -1.12 1.77 -17.42
N THR A 345 0.06 1.56 -18.01
CA THR A 345 0.48 2.22 -19.26
C THR A 345 1.10 1.23 -20.22
N LEU A 346 0.80 1.39 -21.50
CA LEU A 346 1.33 0.56 -22.60
C LEU A 346 1.27 1.34 -23.92
N ASP A 347 2.35 1.32 -24.69
CA ASP A 347 2.44 1.95 -26.02
C ASP A 347 2.00 3.43 -26.10
N GLY A 348 2.19 4.16 -25.00
CA GLY A 348 1.81 5.57 -24.88
C GLY A 348 0.33 5.81 -24.53
N TYR A 349 -0.40 4.76 -24.17
CA TYR A 349 -1.78 4.85 -23.69
C TYR A 349 -1.87 4.55 -22.19
N VAL A 350 -2.89 5.11 -21.55
CA VAL A 350 -3.35 4.66 -20.23
C VAL A 350 -4.31 3.50 -20.42
N THR A 351 -4.06 2.41 -19.71
CA THR A 351 -4.82 1.16 -19.84
C THR A 351 -5.62 0.80 -18.59
N PHE A 352 -5.64 1.69 -17.59
CA PHE A 352 -6.47 1.56 -16.40
C PHE A 352 -7.53 2.66 -16.39
N GLU A 353 -8.80 2.27 -16.49
CA GLU A 353 -9.93 3.18 -16.76
C GLU A 353 -10.03 4.33 -15.73
N ALA A 354 -9.96 4.02 -14.44
CA ALA A 354 -10.05 5.05 -13.39
C ALA A 354 -8.91 6.09 -13.44
N VAL A 355 -7.73 5.70 -13.93
CA VAL A 355 -6.60 6.64 -14.12
C VAL A 355 -6.86 7.52 -15.34
N ALA A 356 -7.35 6.93 -16.43
CA ALA A 356 -7.70 7.68 -17.64
C ALA A 356 -8.79 8.73 -17.33
N GLU A 357 -9.83 8.34 -16.60
CA GLU A 357 -10.89 9.25 -16.13
C GLU A 357 -10.35 10.37 -15.22
N ALA A 358 -9.52 10.02 -14.23
CA ALA A 358 -8.95 10.98 -13.28
C ALA A 358 -8.14 12.09 -13.98
N HIS A 359 -7.49 11.78 -15.10
CA HIS A 359 -6.61 12.69 -15.82
C HIS A 359 -7.22 13.25 -17.12
N GLY A 360 -8.44 12.84 -17.47
CA GLY A 360 -9.08 13.22 -18.74
C GLY A 360 -8.34 12.70 -19.97
N LEU A 361 -7.69 11.54 -19.86
CA LEU A 361 -6.92 10.88 -20.92
C LEU A 361 -7.76 9.82 -21.63
N GLN A 362 -7.35 9.45 -22.84
CA GLN A 362 -7.99 8.36 -23.57
C GLN A 362 -7.60 7.00 -22.96
N TYR A 363 -8.60 6.22 -22.56
CA TYR A 363 -8.43 4.81 -22.19
C TYR A 363 -8.23 3.95 -23.45
N ALA A 364 -7.31 2.99 -23.36
CA ALA A 364 -7.17 1.92 -24.34
C ALA A 364 -7.09 0.57 -23.62
N ASP A 365 -7.80 -0.44 -24.13
CA ASP A 365 -7.78 -1.77 -23.52
C ASP A 365 -6.41 -2.43 -23.67
N ALA A 366 -5.83 -2.87 -22.54
CA ALA A 366 -4.50 -3.47 -22.51
C ALA A 366 -4.42 -4.74 -23.35
N LYS A 367 -5.48 -5.57 -23.36
CA LYS A 367 -5.50 -6.83 -24.09
C LYS A 367 -5.48 -6.57 -25.59
N GLU A 368 -6.30 -5.65 -26.06
CA GLU A 368 -6.31 -5.24 -27.47
C GLU A 368 -4.97 -4.69 -27.93
N LEU A 369 -4.30 -3.87 -27.11
CA LEU A 369 -2.97 -3.35 -27.40
C LEU A 369 -1.94 -4.48 -27.51
N LEU A 370 -1.95 -5.44 -26.58
CA LEU A 370 -1.05 -6.60 -26.62
C LEU A 370 -1.33 -7.53 -27.80
N GLU A 371 -2.58 -7.72 -28.20
CA GLU A 371 -2.97 -8.63 -29.29
C GLU A 371 -2.70 -8.04 -30.68
N LYS A 372 -2.55 -6.72 -30.82
CA LYS A 372 -2.13 -6.10 -32.08
C LYS A 372 -0.74 -6.62 -32.48
N ALA A 373 -0.65 -7.18 -33.70
CA ALA A 373 0.63 -7.53 -34.31
C ALA A 373 1.46 -6.27 -34.52
N PRO A 374 2.80 -6.32 -34.40
CA PRO A 374 3.63 -5.17 -34.77
C PRO A 374 3.29 -4.79 -36.21
N ALA A 375 3.00 -3.52 -36.45
CA ALA A 375 2.90 -3.00 -37.80
C ALA A 375 4.19 -3.41 -38.53
N LEU A 376 4.07 -4.24 -39.56
CA LEU A 376 5.17 -4.59 -40.44
C LEU A 376 5.74 -3.27 -40.99
N SER A 377 6.88 -2.85 -40.45
CA SER A 377 7.66 -1.71 -40.94
C SER A 377 8.44 -2.10 -42.18
#